data_AF-R5Y0F2-F1
#
_entry.id   AF-R5Y0F2-F1
#
_cell.length_a   1.000
_cell.length_b   1.000
_cell.length_c   1.000
_cell.angle_alpha   90.00
_cell.angle_beta   90.00
_cell.angle_gamma   90.00
#
_symmetry.space_group_name_H-M   'P 1'
#
loop_
_entity.id
_entity.type
_entity.pdbx_description
1 polymer ?
#
loop_
_entity_poly.entity_id
_entity_poly.type
_entity_poly.pdbx_seq_one_letter_code
_entity_poly.pdbx_strand_id
1 'polypeptide(L)'
;MRENTEGLYSGIEHKIGDYGAETIKIITKPACERICEFAFNYAKDNNRKKVTGVHKANIMKLSDGLFLNTFRDIASKYPDIKSDDLIVDAACMNLVINPEKYDVMVMPNLYGDIVSDLCSGLVGGLGMIPGANIGKDYAVFEAVHGSAPDIAGKNIANPTAIIQSSVMMLRYLGEQEAAAKIENALVKVFEKGENLTGDLGGNATTDEFTNEILKYI
;
A
#
# COMPACT_ATOMS: atom_id res chain seq x y z
N MET A 1 4.13 -1.32 -3.28
CA MET A 1 5.13 -1.90 -2.36
C MET A 1 5.99 -0.80 -1.79
N ARG A 2 5.99 -0.69 -0.46
CA ARG A 2 6.65 0.36 0.30
C ARG A 2 7.72 -0.27 1.18
N GLU A 3 8.94 0.26 1.15
CA GLU A 3 9.95 -0.04 2.17
C GLU A 3 9.47 0.50 3.52
N ASN A 4 9.50 -0.29 4.59
CA ASN A 4 8.81 0.05 5.84
C ASN A 4 9.71 0.13 7.08
N THR A 5 11.03 0.15 6.92
CA THR A 5 11.98 0.06 8.04
C THR A 5 12.96 1.23 8.13
N GLU A 6 13.18 1.98 7.05
CA GLU A 6 14.18 3.07 7.01
C GLU A 6 13.64 4.28 6.23
N GLY A 7 14.52 5.08 5.63
CA GLY A 7 14.19 6.34 4.97
C GLY A 7 14.19 7.52 5.94
N LEU A 8 13.25 8.44 5.76
CA LEU A 8 13.06 9.58 6.68
C LEU A 8 12.36 9.15 7.98
N TYR A 9 11.79 7.95 8.01
CA TYR A 9 11.04 7.43 9.17
C TYR A 9 11.97 6.80 10.20
N SER A 10 13.29 6.92 10.03
CA SER A 10 14.27 6.59 11.07
C SER A 10 14.14 7.47 12.31
N GLY A 11 13.41 8.60 12.23
CA GLY A 11 13.12 9.46 13.39
C GLY A 11 14.35 10.16 13.97
N ILE A 12 15.40 10.32 13.16
CA ILE A 12 16.65 10.96 13.58
C ILE A 12 16.58 12.42 13.18
N GLU A 13 16.40 13.27 14.18
CA GLU A 13 16.19 14.70 13.99
C GLU A 13 17.05 15.52 14.97
N HIS A 14 17.56 16.65 14.48
CA HIS A 14 18.34 17.58 15.27
C HIS A 14 17.80 18.99 15.11
N LYS A 15 17.63 19.71 16.23
CA LYS A 15 17.32 21.13 16.20
C LYS A 15 18.61 21.93 15.98
N ILE A 16 18.60 22.86 15.02
CA ILE A 16 19.70 23.77 14.74
C ILE A 16 19.36 25.13 15.34
N GLY A 17 19.66 25.30 16.64
CA GLY A 17 19.25 26.48 17.40
C GLY A 17 17.73 26.69 17.35
N ASP A 18 17.28 27.94 17.16
CA ASP A 18 15.86 28.29 17.01
C ASP A 18 15.45 28.64 15.57
N TYR A 19 16.32 28.39 14.58
CA TYR A 19 16.09 28.80 13.18
C TYR A 19 16.04 27.63 12.19
N GLY A 20 16.43 26.42 12.60
CA GLY A 20 16.48 25.28 11.69
C GLY A 20 16.27 23.94 12.37
N ALA A 21 16.02 22.93 11.55
CA ALA A 21 15.98 21.53 11.93
C ALA A 21 16.62 20.69 10.81
N GLU A 22 17.21 19.57 11.20
CA GLU A 22 17.75 18.55 10.32
C GLU A 22 16.97 17.26 10.55
N THR A 23 16.61 16.59 9.45
CA THR A 23 16.08 15.23 9.47
C THR A 23 17.00 14.36 8.62
N ILE A 24 17.47 13.25 9.17
CA ILE A 24 18.39 12.35 8.46
C ILE A 24 17.61 11.27 7.73
N LYS A 25 17.79 11.19 6.41
CA LYS A 25 17.30 10.10 5.57
C LYS A 25 18.34 9.00 5.47
N ILE A 26 18.07 7.83 6.05
CA ILE A 26 18.94 6.65 5.94
C ILE A 26 18.39 5.70 4.88
N ILE A 27 19.22 5.35 3.90
CA ILE A 27 18.91 4.30 2.92
C ILE A 27 20.06 3.30 2.93
N THR A 28 19.75 2.02 3.07
CA THR A 28 20.73 0.94 3.12
C THR A 28 20.52 -0.06 2.00
N LYS A 29 21.62 -0.61 1.49
CA LYS A 29 21.57 -1.62 0.43
C LYS A 29 20.75 -2.86 0.84
N PRO A 30 20.92 -3.45 2.04
CA PRO A 30 20.17 -4.64 2.43
C PRO A 30 18.65 -4.43 2.50
N ALA A 31 18.19 -3.25 2.91
CA ALA A 31 16.76 -2.93 2.90
C ALA A 31 16.24 -2.73 1.48
N CYS A 32 17.01 -2.04 0.63
CA CYS A 32 16.70 -1.87 -0.79
C CYS A 32 16.60 -3.22 -1.53
N GLU A 33 17.56 -4.13 -1.30
CA GLU A 33 17.55 -5.48 -1.87
C GLU A 33 16.29 -6.23 -1.43
N ARG A 34 16.01 -6.23 -0.12
CA ARG A 34 14.85 -6.91 0.45
C ARG A 34 13.52 -6.43 -0.15
N ILE A 35 13.29 -5.11 -0.22
CA ILE A 35 12.01 -4.60 -0.75
C ILE A 35 11.88 -4.79 -2.25
N CYS A 36 12.98 -4.67 -3.00
CA CYS A 36 12.97 -4.91 -4.45
C CYS A 36 12.73 -6.39 -4.76
N GLU A 37 13.44 -7.31 -4.10
CA GLU A 37 13.23 -8.75 -4.26
C GLU A 37 11.80 -9.15 -3.87
N PHE A 38 11.27 -8.58 -2.78
CA PHE A 38 9.88 -8.79 -2.40
C PHE A 38 8.90 -8.34 -3.50
N ALA A 39 9.11 -7.15 -4.08
CA ALA A 39 8.24 -6.62 -5.13
C ALA A 39 8.27 -7.49 -6.41
N PHE A 40 9.45 -7.95 -6.83
CA PHE A 40 9.59 -8.82 -8.00
C PHE A 40 9.05 -10.23 -7.76
N ASN A 41 9.26 -10.81 -6.58
CA ASN A 41 8.65 -12.09 -6.19
C ASN A 41 7.13 -11.97 -6.14
N TYR A 42 6.60 -10.92 -5.51
CA TYR A 42 5.16 -10.65 -5.51
C TYR A 42 4.60 -10.56 -6.93
N ALA A 43 5.30 -9.83 -7.81
CA ALA A 43 4.88 -9.70 -9.20
C ALA A 43 4.82 -11.07 -9.91
N LYS A 44 5.85 -11.91 -9.73
CA LYS A 44 5.90 -13.27 -10.27
C LYS A 44 4.76 -14.14 -9.73
N ASP A 45 4.61 -14.21 -8.41
CA ASP A 45 3.68 -15.11 -7.74
C ASP A 45 2.21 -14.72 -7.98
N ASN A 46 1.96 -13.44 -8.26
CA ASN A 46 0.62 -12.89 -8.52
C ASN A 46 0.38 -12.59 -10.01
N ASN A 47 1.19 -13.19 -10.91
CA ASN A 47 1.05 -13.06 -12.37
C ASN A 47 1.06 -11.62 -12.91
N ARG A 48 1.67 -10.69 -12.17
CA ARG A 48 1.88 -9.31 -12.61
C ARG A 48 2.99 -9.25 -13.65
N LYS A 49 2.94 -8.25 -14.52
CA LYS A 49 3.79 -8.18 -15.73
C LYS A 49 4.82 -7.07 -15.66
N LYS A 50 4.65 -6.10 -14.75
CA LYS A 50 5.52 -4.94 -14.68
C LYS A 50 5.80 -4.51 -13.23
N VAL A 51 7.05 -4.13 -12.97
CA VAL A 51 7.48 -3.49 -11.71
C VAL A 51 8.11 -2.13 -12.03
N THR A 52 7.61 -1.06 -11.42
CA THR A 52 8.13 0.31 -11.56
C THR A 52 8.83 0.75 -10.27
N GLY A 53 10.11 1.12 -10.34
CA GLY A 53 10.86 1.72 -9.23
C GLY A 53 10.65 3.23 -9.13
N VAL A 54 10.08 3.73 -8.04
CA VAL A 54 9.81 5.17 -7.85
C VAL A 54 10.83 5.81 -6.93
N HIS A 55 11.43 6.93 -7.34
CA HIS A 55 12.55 7.56 -6.64
C HIS A 55 12.62 9.08 -6.87
N LYS A 56 13.62 9.76 -6.29
CA LYS A 56 14.02 11.14 -6.61
C LYS A 56 15.56 11.26 -6.73
N ALA A 57 16.19 10.24 -7.33
CA ALA A 57 17.63 10.14 -7.55
C ALA A 57 18.25 11.30 -8.37
N ASN A 58 17.45 12.08 -9.11
CA ASN A 58 17.90 13.31 -9.76
C ASN A 58 18.30 14.41 -8.77
N ILE A 59 17.72 14.41 -7.57
CA ILE A 59 18.04 15.32 -6.47
C ILE A 59 18.90 14.59 -5.42
N MET A 60 18.41 13.45 -4.92
CA MET A 60 19.09 12.64 -3.90
C MET A 60 20.00 11.59 -4.54
N LYS A 61 21.10 12.05 -5.14
CA LYS A 61 22.00 11.22 -5.96
C LYS A 61 22.61 10.04 -5.21
N LEU A 62 22.82 10.14 -3.90
CA LEU A 62 23.44 9.09 -3.10
C LEU A 62 22.40 8.14 -2.50
N SER A 63 21.44 8.64 -1.74
CA SER A 63 20.43 7.81 -1.06
C SER A 63 19.46 7.17 -2.05
N ASP A 64 18.77 7.95 -2.87
CA ASP A 64 17.87 7.40 -3.89
C ASP A 64 18.62 6.79 -5.07
N GLY A 65 19.84 7.25 -5.35
CA GLY A 65 20.72 6.57 -6.30
C GLY A 65 21.08 5.16 -5.86
N LEU A 66 21.33 4.94 -4.56
CA LEU A 66 21.55 3.60 -4.01
C LEU A 66 20.31 2.70 -4.18
N PHE A 67 19.12 3.22 -3.86
CA PHE A 67 17.86 2.50 -4.10
C PHE A 67 17.70 2.14 -5.59
N LEU A 68 17.87 3.12 -6.48
CA LEU A 68 17.68 2.94 -7.92
C LEU A 68 18.66 1.93 -8.52
N ASN A 69 19.94 2.00 -8.14
CA ASN A 69 20.94 1.04 -8.61
C ASN A 69 20.60 -0.37 -8.11
N THR A 70 20.21 -0.50 -6.84
CA THR A 70 19.79 -1.78 -6.27
C THR A 70 18.54 -2.34 -6.98
N PHE A 71 17.56 -1.49 -7.27
CA PHE A 71 16.37 -1.88 -8.04
C PHE A 71 16.74 -2.45 -9.40
N ARG A 72 17.66 -1.80 -10.13
CA ARG A 72 18.14 -2.27 -11.44
C ARG A 72 18.92 -3.57 -11.34
N ASP A 73 19.77 -3.71 -10.33
CA ASP A 73 20.50 -4.96 -10.06
C ASP A 73 19.53 -6.12 -9.81
N ILE A 74 18.49 -5.92 -8.99
CA ILE A 74 17.47 -6.93 -8.75
C ILE A 74 16.66 -7.20 -10.02
N ALA A 75 16.21 -6.17 -10.74
CA ALA A 75 15.43 -6.31 -11.97
C ALA A 75 16.13 -7.20 -13.00
N SER A 76 17.46 -7.11 -13.12
CA SER A 76 18.25 -7.95 -14.02
C SER A 76 18.13 -9.46 -13.75
N LYS A 77 17.74 -9.86 -12.53
CA LYS A 77 17.51 -11.25 -12.14
C LYS A 77 16.12 -11.78 -12.55
N TYR A 78 15.22 -10.91 -13.02
CA TYR A 78 13.83 -11.23 -13.38
C TYR A 78 13.51 -10.83 -14.83
N PRO A 79 14.16 -11.45 -15.85
CA PRO A 79 14.03 -11.04 -17.25
C PRO A 79 12.59 -11.15 -17.82
N ASP A 80 11.73 -11.97 -17.20
CA ASP A 80 10.34 -12.17 -17.62
C ASP A 80 9.39 -11.06 -17.14
N ILE A 81 9.86 -10.16 -16.27
CA ILE A 81 9.07 -9.07 -15.69
C ILE A 81 9.59 -7.76 -16.27
N LYS A 82 8.70 -6.98 -16.91
CA LYS A 82 9.07 -5.65 -17.41
C LYS A 82 9.43 -4.74 -16.25
N SER A 83 10.55 -4.06 -16.32
CA SER A 83 10.97 -3.10 -15.30
C SER A 83 11.23 -1.73 -15.88
N ASP A 84 10.73 -0.69 -15.23
CA ASP A 84 11.07 0.72 -15.49
C ASP A 84 11.23 1.49 -14.18
N ASP A 85 11.68 2.74 -14.27
CA ASP A 85 11.80 3.64 -13.13
C ASP A 85 11.18 5.01 -13.46
N LEU A 86 10.74 5.72 -12.41
CA LEU A 86 10.17 7.06 -12.52
C LEU A 86 10.57 7.93 -11.33
N ILE A 87 10.75 9.22 -11.61
CA ILE A 87 10.82 10.22 -10.55
C ILE A 87 9.44 10.40 -9.89
N VAL A 88 9.41 10.55 -8.57
CA VAL A 88 8.17 10.50 -7.77
C VAL A 88 7.14 11.58 -8.15
N ASP A 89 7.59 12.77 -8.55
CA ASP A 89 6.72 13.82 -9.08
C ASP A 89 6.05 13.41 -10.41
N ALA A 90 6.81 12.81 -11.32
CA ALA A 90 6.24 12.28 -12.56
C ALA A 90 5.31 11.09 -12.30
N ALA A 91 5.62 10.23 -11.32
CA ALA A 91 4.75 9.14 -10.90
C ALA A 91 3.42 9.68 -10.35
N CYS A 92 3.44 10.65 -9.43
CA CYS A 92 2.22 11.25 -8.90
C CYS A 92 1.38 11.93 -9.99
N MET A 93 2.01 12.71 -10.88
CA MET A 93 1.30 13.35 -11.99
C MET A 93 0.63 12.31 -12.90
N ASN A 94 1.36 11.26 -13.27
CA ASN A 94 0.85 10.22 -14.16
C ASN A 94 -0.20 9.32 -13.50
N LEU A 95 -0.13 9.08 -12.19
CA LEU A 95 -1.16 8.32 -11.46
C LEU A 95 -2.52 9.03 -11.50
N VAL A 96 -2.54 10.37 -11.49
CA VAL A 96 -3.79 11.13 -11.60
C VAL A 96 -4.33 11.13 -13.03
N ILE A 97 -3.46 11.08 -14.05
CA ILE A 97 -3.88 11.19 -15.46
C ILE A 97 -4.16 9.81 -16.08
N ASN A 98 -3.32 8.81 -15.82
CA ASN A 98 -3.36 7.48 -16.43
C ASN A 98 -2.94 6.38 -15.42
N PRO A 99 -3.69 6.16 -14.33
CA PRO A 99 -3.34 5.17 -13.31
C PRO A 99 -3.26 3.74 -13.85
N GLU A 100 -4.01 3.41 -14.90
CA GLU A 100 -4.09 2.09 -15.51
C GLU A 100 -2.79 1.61 -16.18
N LYS A 101 -1.80 2.50 -16.34
CA LYS A 101 -0.47 2.17 -16.87
C LYS A 101 0.44 1.49 -15.85
N TYR A 102 0.05 1.50 -14.57
CA TYR A 102 0.83 0.97 -13.47
C TYR A 102 0.35 -0.42 -13.06
N ASP A 103 1.30 -1.24 -12.62
CA ASP A 103 1.07 -2.59 -12.13
C ASP A 103 1.65 -2.68 -10.71
N VAL A 104 2.84 -3.27 -10.53
CA VAL A 104 3.54 -3.21 -9.24
C VAL A 104 4.43 -1.97 -9.20
N MET A 105 4.31 -1.16 -8.15
CA MET A 105 5.21 -0.05 -7.88
C MET A 105 6.01 -0.32 -6.61
N VAL A 106 7.32 -0.09 -6.62
CA VAL A 106 8.21 -0.28 -5.48
C VAL A 106 8.99 1.00 -5.19
N MET A 107 9.06 1.39 -3.92
CA MET A 107 9.66 2.66 -3.53
C MET A 107 10.10 2.72 -2.05
N PRO A 108 11.04 3.63 -1.71
CA PRO A 108 11.39 3.97 -0.34
C PRO A 108 10.23 4.50 0.49
N ASN A 109 10.39 4.45 1.81
CA ASN A 109 9.35 4.64 2.82
C ASN A 109 8.42 5.86 2.59
N LEU A 110 8.94 7.08 2.63
CA LEU A 110 8.10 8.29 2.50
C LEU A 110 7.35 8.37 1.16
N TYR A 111 7.95 7.89 0.07
CA TYR A 111 7.24 7.89 -1.22
C TYR A 111 6.12 6.87 -1.22
N GLY A 112 6.36 5.71 -0.61
CA GLY A 112 5.36 4.68 -0.43
C GLY A 112 4.16 5.19 0.33
N ASP A 113 4.38 5.93 1.41
CA ASP A 113 3.35 6.59 2.22
C ASP A 113 2.45 7.52 1.38
N ILE A 114 3.07 8.46 0.67
CA ILE A 114 2.35 9.46 -0.12
C ILE A 114 1.63 8.80 -1.30
N VAL A 115 2.30 7.90 -2.01
CA VAL A 115 1.75 7.27 -3.22
C VAL A 115 0.65 6.28 -2.85
N SER A 116 0.73 5.54 -1.73
CA SER A 116 -0.36 4.66 -1.30
C SER A 116 -1.62 5.44 -1.00
N ASP A 117 -1.51 6.60 -0.34
CA ASP A 117 -2.66 7.44 -0.02
C ASP A 117 -3.26 8.09 -1.28
N LEU A 118 -2.40 8.55 -2.20
CA LEU A 118 -2.83 9.04 -3.52
C LEU A 118 -3.63 7.96 -4.26
N CYS A 119 -3.10 6.74 -4.36
CA CYS A 119 -3.77 5.63 -5.03
C CYS A 119 -5.09 5.28 -4.32
N SER A 120 -5.14 5.34 -2.99
CA SER A 120 -6.37 5.11 -2.22
C SER A 120 -7.45 6.11 -2.60
N GLY A 121 -7.10 7.38 -2.79
CA GLY A 121 -8.02 8.43 -3.26
C GLY A 121 -8.60 8.17 -4.66
N LEU A 122 -7.90 7.44 -5.53
CA LEU A 122 -8.37 7.11 -6.88
C LEU A 122 -9.46 6.03 -6.90
N VAL A 123 -9.58 5.22 -5.83
CA VAL A 123 -10.42 4.02 -5.81
C VAL A 123 -11.48 4.03 -4.70
N GLY A 124 -11.75 5.19 -4.09
CA GLY A 124 -12.82 5.35 -3.10
C GLY A 124 -12.37 5.77 -1.70
N GLY A 125 -11.07 5.98 -1.48
CA GLY A 125 -10.52 6.51 -0.23
C GLY A 125 -10.01 5.44 0.74
N LEU A 126 -9.47 5.89 1.87
CA LEU A 126 -8.74 5.04 2.82
C LEU A 126 -9.61 3.96 3.50
N GLY A 127 -10.94 4.16 3.57
CA GLY A 127 -11.89 3.18 4.14
C GLY A 127 -11.99 1.87 3.35
N MET A 128 -11.45 1.85 2.13
CA MET A 128 -11.54 0.73 1.20
C MET A 128 -10.26 -0.09 1.06
N ILE A 129 -9.13 0.41 1.58
CA ILE A 129 -7.81 -0.10 1.18
C ILE A 129 -7.19 -0.96 2.28
N PRO A 130 -6.91 -2.24 1.99
CA PRO A 130 -6.24 -3.11 2.94
C PRO A 130 -4.74 -2.84 3.00
N GLY A 131 -4.14 -3.23 4.11
CA GLY A 131 -2.71 -3.10 4.39
C GLY A 131 -2.13 -4.39 4.95
N ALA A 132 -0.88 -4.65 4.58
CA ALA A 132 -0.10 -5.77 5.12
C ALA A 132 1.37 -5.36 5.26
N ASN A 133 1.92 -5.63 6.43
CA ASN A 133 3.31 -5.42 6.80
C ASN A 133 3.97 -6.78 6.97
N ILE A 134 4.77 -7.16 5.97
CA ILE A 134 5.41 -8.47 5.90
C ILE A 134 6.88 -8.35 6.28
N GLY A 135 7.24 -8.98 7.40
CA GLY A 135 8.61 -9.17 7.85
C GLY A 135 9.14 -10.57 7.49
N LYS A 136 10.38 -10.84 7.89
CA LYS A 136 11.00 -12.16 7.71
C LYS A 136 10.32 -13.24 8.55
N ASP A 137 10.06 -12.93 9.81
CA ASP A 137 9.57 -13.89 10.81
C ASP A 137 8.11 -13.62 11.24
N TYR A 138 7.57 -12.45 10.88
CA TYR A 138 6.26 -11.98 11.33
C TYR A 138 5.50 -11.27 10.20
N ALA A 139 4.17 -11.27 10.28
CA ALA A 139 3.29 -10.50 9.41
C ALA A 139 2.21 -9.81 10.24
N VAL A 140 1.89 -8.56 9.91
CA VAL A 140 0.83 -7.77 10.53
C VAL A 140 -0.10 -7.27 9.42
N PHE A 141 -1.41 -7.44 9.61
CA PHE A 141 -2.44 -7.01 8.66
C PHE A 141 -3.30 -5.94 9.32
N GLU A 142 -3.44 -4.80 8.66
CA GLU A 142 -4.10 -3.63 9.24
C GLU A 142 -4.81 -2.81 8.17
N ALA A 143 -5.78 -2.00 8.56
CA ALA A 143 -6.36 -1.01 7.66
C ALA A 143 -5.39 0.17 7.49
N VAL A 144 -5.35 0.80 6.31
CA VAL A 144 -4.46 1.94 6.04
C VAL A 144 -4.99 3.24 6.66
N HIS A 145 -6.29 3.33 6.94
CA HIS A 145 -6.89 4.53 7.53
C HIS A 145 -6.50 4.74 9.01
N GLY A 146 -6.62 6.00 9.46
CA GLY A 146 -6.41 6.38 10.87
C GLY A 146 -7.55 5.97 11.81
N SER A 147 -7.48 6.44 13.06
CA SER A 147 -8.40 6.06 14.15
C SER A 147 -9.82 6.66 14.05
N ALA A 148 -10.02 7.68 13.21
CA ALA A 148 -11.30 8.37 13.00
C ALA A 148 -12.08 8.68 14.32
N PRO A 149 -11.48 9.45 15.25
CA PRO A 149 -12.02 9.65 16.60
C PRO A 149 -13.37 10.37 16.63
N ASP A 150 -13.66 11.15 15.59
CA ASP A 150 -14.91 11.87 15.40
C ASP A 150 -16.11 10.94 15.12
N ILE A 151 -15.90 9.71 14.65
CA ILE A 151 -16.95 8.70 14.41
C ILE A 151 -16.87 7.49 15.33
N ALA A 152 -15.87 7.44 16.21
CA ALA A 152 -15.69 6.34 17.16
C ALA A 152 -16.95 6.14 18.03
N GLY A 153 -17.40 4.89 18.11
CA GLY A 153 -18.60 4.51 18.88
C GLY A 153 -19.94 4.92 18.26
N LYS A 154 -19.97 5.48 17.05
CA LYS A 154 -21.20 5.94 16.39
C LYS A 154 -21.84 4.91 15.45
N ASN A 155 -21.24 3.73 15.27
CA ASN A 155 -21.74 2.67 14.37
C ASN A 155 -21.89 3.11 12.90
N ILE A 156 -21.01 4.00 12.42
CA ILE A 156 -21.03 4.53 11.04
C ILE A 156 -19.69 4.35 10.31
N ALA A 157 -18.77 3.58 10.89
CA ALA A 157 -17.49 3.29 10.26
C ALA A 157 -17.67 2.29 9.13
N ASN A 158 -16.90 2.45 8.05
CA ASN A 158 -16.79 1.46 6.99
C ASN A 158 -15.79 0.36 7.39
N PRO A 159 -16.22 -0.91 7.57
CA PRO A 159 -15.33 -1.98 7.97
C PRO A 159 -14.59 -2.62 6.78
N THR A 160 -14.76 -2.11 5.56
CA THR A 160 -14.25 -2.74 4.34
C THR A 160 -12.74 -2.93 4.36
N ALA A 161 -11.96 -1.89 4.68
CA ALA A 161 -10.50 -1.99 4.73
C ALA A 161 -10.02 -3.10 5.69
N ILE A 162 -10.56 -3.17 6.91
CA ILE A 162 -10.11 -4.16 7.89
C ILE A 162 -10.56 -5.59 7.54
N ILE A 163 -11.74 -5.74 6.91
CA ILE A 163 -12.19 -7.04 6.39
C ILE A 163 -11.25 -7.49 5.27
N GLN A 164 -10.91 -6.61 4.33
CA GLN A 164 -9.97 -6.95 3.25
C GLN A 164 -8.56 -7.26 3.79
N SER A 165 -8.08 -6.56 4.82
CA SER A 165 -6.80 -6.91 5.48
C SER A 165 -6.88 -8.29 6.14
N SER A 166 -8.03 -8.66 6.69
CA SER A 166 -8.28 -10.02 7.20
C SER A 166 -8.31 -11.07 6.09
N VAL A 167 -8.82 -10.73 4.91
CA VAL A 167 -8.73 -11.59 3.71
C VAL A 167 -7.27 -11.80 3.31
N MET A 168 -6.44 -10.75 3.29
CA MET A 168 -5.00 -10.87 3.04
C MET A 168 -4.32 -11.78 4.08
N MET A 169 -4.70 -11.68 5.34
CA MET A 169 -4.21 -12.54 6.41
C MET A 169 -4.59 -14.01 6.18
N LEU A 170 -5.84 -14.30 5.83
CA LEU A 170 -6.29 -15.66 5.53
C LEU A 170 -5.51 -16.26 4.36
N ARG A 171 -5.28 -15.49 3.30
CA ARG A 171 -4.43 -15.92 2.17
C ARG A 171 -2.99 -16.21 2.62
N TYR A 172 -2.43 -15.39 3.50
CA TYR A 172 -1.10 -15.61 4.08
C TYR A 172 -1.02 -16.88 4.94
N LEU A 173 -2.10 -17.23 5.66
CA LEU A 173 -2.20 -18.45 6.46
C LEU A 173 -2.48 -19.72 5.63
N GLY A 174 -2.72 -19.59 4.32
CA GLY A 174 -3.07 -20.71 3.45
C GLY A 174 -4.58 -21.01 3.36
N GLU A 175 -5.42 -20.23 4.04
CA GLU A 175 -6.87 -20.38 4.10
C GLU A 175 -7.57 -19.76 2.87
N GLN A 176 -7.23 -20.27 1.68
CA GLN A 176 -7.67 -19.70 0.40
C GLN A 176 -9.19 -19.73 0.20
N GLU A 177 -9.86 -20.80 0.63
CA GLU A 177 -11.31 -20.94 0.49
C GLU A 177 -12.06 -19.92 1.36
N ALA A 178 -11.66 -19.78 2.63
CA ALA A 178 -12.24 -18.80 3.55
C ALA A 178 -12.01 -17.37 3.06
N ALA A 179 -10.78 -17.06 2.60
CA ALA A 179 -10.46 -15.76 2.01
C ALA A 179 -11.35 -15.44 0.80
N ALA A 180 -11.44 -16.36 -0.16
CA ALA A 180 -12.25 -16.17 -1.37
C ALA A 180 -13.75 -16.02 -1.04
N LYS A 181 -14.24 -16.75 -0.02
CA LYS A 181 -15.63 -16.66 0.42
C LYS A 181 -15.99 -15.25 0.92
N ILE A 182 -15.15 -14.67 1.78
CA ILE A 182 -15.34 -13.33 2.32
C ILE A 182 -15.18 -12.26 1.23
N GLU A 183 -14.17 -12.40 0.38
CA GLU A 183 -13.93 -11.47 -0.74
C GLU A 183 -15.09 -11.46 -1.73
N ASN A 184 -15.60 -12.63 -2.12
CA ASN A 184 -16.77 -12.73 -3.00
C ASN A 184 -18.04 -12.17 -2.35
N ALA A 185 -18.21 -12.30 -1.04
CA ALA A 185 -19.32 -11.69 -0.32
C ALA A 185 -19.26 -10.16 -0.39
N LEU A 186 -18.09 -9.56 -0.15
CA LEU A 186 -17.87 -8.12 -0.31
C LEU A 186 -18.18 -7.66 -1.75
N VAL A 187 -17.66 -8.37 -2.76
CA VAL A 187 -17.91 -8.04 -4.18
C VAL A 187 -19.41 -8.00 -4.47
N LYS A 188 -20.19 -8.99 -4.00
CA LYS A 188 -21.64 -9.02 -4.21
C LYS A 188 -22.37 -7.84 -3.57
N VAL A 189 -21.95 -7.41 -2.37
CA VAL A 189 -22.52 -6.22 -1.71
C VAL A 189 -22.26 -4.97 -2.56
N PHE A 190 -21.03 -4.79 -3.05
CA PHE A 190 -20.67 -3.64 -3.90
C PHE A 190 -21.35 -3.67 -5.26
N GLU A 191 -21.49 -4.84 -5.90
CA GLU A 191 -22.21 -5.00 -7.17
C GLU A 191 -23.70 -4.65 -7.04
N LYS A 192 -24.31 -4.98 -5.90
CA LYS A 192 -25.70 -4.63 -5.61
C LYS A 192 -25.88 -3.14 -5.30
N GLY A 193 -24.88 -2.52 -4.67
CA GLY A 193 -24.89 -1.09 -4.35
C GLY A 193 -25.89 -0.70 -3.26
N GLU A 194 -26.38 -1.66 -2.47
CA GLU A 194 -27.31 -1.45 -1.36
C GLU A 194 -26.58 -1.54 -0.02
N ASN A 195 -27.16 -0.92 1.03
CA ASN A 195 -26.62 -0.93 2.39
C ASN A 195 -25.17 -0.44 2.52
N LEU A 196 -24.77 0.54 1.70
CA LEU A 196 -23.44 1.15 1.75
C LEU A 196 -23.33 2.16 2.91
N THR A 197 -22.13 2.30 3.49
CA THR A 197 -21.82 3.27 4.55
C THR A 197 -21.71 4.70 4.01
N GLY A 198 -21.69 5.68 4.92
CA GLY A 198 -21.74 7.11 4.58
C GLY A 198 -20.58 7.60 3.70
N ASP A 199 -19.37 7.11 3.95
CA ASP A 199 -18.17 7.41 3.15
C ASP A 199 -18.26 6.88 1.70
N LEU A 200 -19.12 5.90 1.47
CA LEU A 200 -19.43 5.35 0.15
C LEU A 200 -20.67 5.99 -0.48
N GLY A 201 -21.23 7.03 0.13
CA GLY A 201 -22.43 7.73 -0.33
C GLY A 201 -23.76 7.09 0.07
N GLY A 202 -23.74 6.05 0.92
CA GLY A 202 -24.94 5.43 1.47
C GLY A 202 -25.33 5.97 2.84
N ASN A 203 -26.26 5.28 3.51
CA ASN A 203 -26.77 5.65 4.84
C ASN A 203 -26.74 4.49 5.83
N ALA A 204 -26.12 3.37 5.46
CA ALA A 204 -26.05 2.19 6.33
C ALA A 204 -25.08 2.41 7.48
N THR A 205 -25.43 1.82 8.62
CA THR A 205 -24.56 1.64 9.78
C THR A 205 -23.50 0.56 9.51
N THR A 206 -22.46 0.50 10.34
CA THR A 206 -21.44 -0.56 10.30
C THR A 206 -22.09 -1.94 10.44
N ASP A 207 -23.08 -2.08 11.32
CA ASP A 207 -23.82 -3.33 11.52
C ASP A 207 -24.67 -3.71 10.30
N GLU A 208 -25.39 -2.77 9.69
CA GLU A 208 -26.20 -3.04 8.50
C GLU A 208 -25.33 -3.49 7.31
N PHE A 209 -24.20 -2.81 7.09
CA PHE A 209 -23.24 -3.20 6.07
C PHE A 209 -22.66 -4.60 6.34
N THR A 210 -22.26 -4.87 7.60
CA THR A 210 -21.74 -6.18 8.00
C THR A 210 -22.77 -7.30 7.83
N ASN A 211 -24.02 -7.05 8.23
CA ASN A 211 -25.12 -7.99 8.07
C ASN A 211 -25.45 -8.27 6.60
N GLU A 212 -25.30 -7.28 5.71
CA GLU A 212 -25.45 -7.51 4.27
C GLU A 212 -24.36 -8.45 3.74
N ILE A 213 -23.10 -8.28 4.14
CA ILE A 213 -22.00 -9.19 3.78
C ILE A 213 -22.30 -10.62 4.24
N LEU A 214 -22.76 -10.79 5.48
CA LEU A 214 -23.04 -12.11 6.07
C LEU A 214 -24.10 -12.92 5.31
N LYS A 215 -24.99 -12.28 4.54
CA LYS A 215 -25.97 -12.98 3.69
C LYS A 215 -25.34 -13.77 2.54
N TYR A 216 -24.08 -13.46 2.19
CA TYR A 216 -23.36 -14.04 1.07
C TYR A 216 -22.26 -15.02 1.48
N ILE A 217 -22.12 -15.30 2.78
CA ILE A 217 -21.19 -16.28 3.36
C ILE A 217 -21.97 -17.56 3.68
#